data_AF-A0A822H7A0-F1
#
_entry.id   AF-A0A822H7A0-F1
#
_cell.length_a   1.000
_cell.length_b   1.000
_cell.length_c   1.000
_cell.angle_alpha   90.00
_cell.angle_beta   90.00
_cell.angle_gamma   90.00
#
_symmetry.space_group_name_H-M   'P 1'
#
loop_
_entity.id
_entity.type
_entity.pdbx_description
1 polymer ?
#
loop_
_entity_poly.entity_id
_entity_poly.type
_entity_poly.pdbx_seq_one_letter_code
_entity_poly.pdbx_strand_id
1 'polypeptide(L)'
;MPDGVSIRLNSPDLPATHPFLITRLDGTRYYGVALTFFEQINNDDENISQFSSSTAFISLNRLIENYNRTCRHQRRSSLLIYASKTICLIGSQAHYSIFKRILELLYRMTIEHDLYIPSPSLSHSAFKFNVGERQLTVWQPSIHDNDLPLLDFNLLDFFSLLGVVDLVTCALLEHQIILKSS
;
A
#
# COMPACT_ATOMS: atom_id res chain seq x y z
N MET A 1 2.28 0.61 5.85
CA MET A 1 3.45 -0.28 5.81
C MET A 1 3.33 -1.31 6.90
N PRO A 2 2.80 -2.51 6.61
CA PRO A 2 2.67 -3.57 7.62
C PRO A 2 4.03 -3.96 8.23
N ASP A 3 5.09 -3.99 7.43
CA ASP A 3 6.44 -4.37 7.89
C ASP A 3 7.33 -3.19 8.30
N GLY A 4 6.77 -1.98 8.41
CA GLY A 4 7.55 -0.76 8.64
C GLY A 4 8.44 -0.37 7.45
N VAL A 5 9.37 0.56 7.66
CA VAL A 5 10.27 1.06 6.61
C VAL A 5 11.25 -0.04 6.20
N SER A 6 11.30 -0.34 4.91
CA SER A 6 12.22 -1.33 4.35
C SER A 6 13.21 -0.67 3.38
N ILE A 7 14.45 -1.18 3.39
CA ILE A 7 15.53 -0.72 2.52
C ILE A 7 15.96 -1.90 1.65
N ARG A 8 16.06 -1.67 0.35
CA ARG A 8 16.51 -2.67 -0.64
C ARG A 8 17.77 -2.19 -1.33
N LEU A 9 18.63 -3.15 -1.68
CA LEU A 9 19.89 -2.91 -2.39
C LEU A 9 19.77 -3.43 -3.82
N ASN A 10 20.22 -2.64 -4.78
CA ASN A 10 20.36 -2.96 -6.21
C ASN A 10 19.09 -3.25 -7.00
N SER A 11 18.06 -3.84 -6.40
CA SER A 11 16.79 -4.13 -7.06
C SER A 11 15.60 -3.80 -6.14
N PRO A 12 14.69 -2.91 -6.57
CA PRO A 12 13.42 -2.71 -5.89
C PRO A 12 12.47 -3.87 -6.19
N ASP A 13 11.67 -4.27 -5.20
CA ASP A 13 10.54 -5.18 -5.42
C ASP A 13 9.45 -4.48 -6.24
N LEU A 14 8.62 -5.26 -6.96
CA LEU A 14 7.44 -4.71 -7.64
C LEU A 14 6.47 -4.10 -6.62
N PRO A 15 5.71 -3.06 -7.01
CA PRO A 15 4.71 -2.47 -6.13
C PRO A 15 3.69 -3.50 -5.63
N ALA A 16 3.46 -3.52 -4.32
CA ALA A 16 2.57 -4.47 -3.66
C ALA A 16 1.41 -3.73 -2.99
N THR A 17 0.21 -4.34 -3.01
CA THR A 17 -0.98 -3.78 -2.37
C THR A 17 -1.32 -4.53 -1.09
N HIS A 18 -1.72 -3.78 -0.07
CA HIS A 18 -2.08 -4.29 1.24
C HIS A 18 -3.43 -3.71 1.68
N PRO A 19 -4.50 -4.50 1.72
CA PRO A 19 -5.76 -4.06 2.31
C PRO A 19 -5.65 -3.92 3.83
N PHE A 20 -6.38 -2.98 4.40
CA PHE A 20 -6.49 -2.79 5.84
C PHE A 20 -7.90 -2.29 6.24
N LEU A 21 -8.25 -2.48 7.50
CA LEU A 21 -9.52 -2.05 8.09
C LEU A 21 -9.23 -1.23 9.35
N ILE A 22 -9.88 -0.07 9.46
CA ILE A 22 -9.85 0.78 10.65
C ILE A 22 -11.23 0.72 11.28
N THR A 23 -11.30 0.29 12.54
CA THR A 23 -12.54 0.33 13.32
C THR A 23 -12.46 1.50 14.30
N ARG A 24 -13.42 2.41 14.24
CA ARG A 24 -13.56 3.51 15.20
C ARG A 24 -14.19 3.02 16.51
N LEU A 25 -14.13 3.86 17.53
CA LEU A 25 -14.70 3.58 18.86
C LEU A 25 -16.21 3.30 18.82
N ASP A 26 -16.93 3.95 17.90
CA ASP A 26 -18.37 3.76 17.68
C ASP A 26 -18.71 2.49 16.88
N GLY A 27 -17.72 1.66 16.55
CA GLY A 27 -17.87 0.45 15.75
C GLY A 27 -17.94 0.70 14.24
N THR A 28 -17.89 1.96 13.78
CA THR A 28 -17.85 2.26 12.34
C THR A 28 -16.53 1.79 11.73
N ARG A 29 -16.62 1.19 10.55
CA ARG A 29 -15.48 0.60 9.85
C ARG A 29 -15.13 1.40 8.61
N TYR A 30 -13.86 1.68 8.44
CA TYR A 30 -13.28 2.25 7.23
C TYR A 30 -12.36 1.21 6.60
N TYR A 31 -12.47 1.08 5.29
CA TYR A 31 -11.69 0.14 4.50
C TYR A 31 -10.64 0.92 3.73
N GLY A 32 -9.43 0.39 3.65
CA GLY A 32 -8.38 1.03 2.89
C GLY A 32 -7.47 0.04 2.19
N VAL A 33 -6.76 0.55 1.20
CA VAL A 33 -5.69 -0.17 0.50
C VAL A 33 -4.46 0.72 0.48
N ALA A 34 -3.31 0.16 0.82
CA ALA A 34 -2.02 0.81 0.66
C ALA A 34 -1.27 0.16 -0.50
N LEU A 35 -0.67 0.97 -1.37
CA LEU A 35 0.29 0.53 -2.36
C LEU A 35 1.69 0.89 -1.87
N THR A 36 2.52 -0.12 -1.63
CA THR A 36 3.93 0.00 -1.25
C THR A 36 4.81 -0.14 -2.48
N PHE A 37 5.73 0.80 -2.67
CA PHE A 37 6.70 0.80 -3.76
C PHE A 37 8.05 1.30 -3.25
N PHE A 38 9.09 1.23 -4.08
CA PHE A 38 10.45 1.58 -3.72
C PHE A 38 10.97 2.74 -4.58
N GLU A 39 11.56 3.74 -3.94
CA GLU A 39 12.16 4.90 -4.60
C GLU A 39 13.66 4.95 -4.33
N GLN A 40 14.44 5.30 -5.35
CA GLN A 40 15.88 5.41 -5.23
C GLN A 40 16.25 6.60 -4.34
N ILE A 41 17.16 6.36 -3.39
CA ILE A 41 17.76 7.41 -2.58
C ILE A 41 18.99 7.91 -3.34
N ASN A 42 18.94 9.12 -3.85
CA ASN A 42 20.14 9.79 -4.36
C ASN A 42 20.93 10.32 -3.16
N ASN A 43 22.21 9.96 -3.07
CA ASN A 43 23.11 10.40 -2.00
C ASN A 43 23.60 11.85 -2.17
N ASP A 44 23.10 12.54 -3.19
CA ASP A 44 23.35 13.95 -3.43
C ASP A 44 22.34 14.73 -2.60
N ASP A 45 22.64 14.96 -1.31
CA ASP A 45 22.49 16.25 -0.65
C ASP A 45 22.40 16.15 0.89
N GLU A 46 23.10 17.10 1.52
CA GLU A 46 23.36 17.36 2.93
C GLU A 46 22.11 17.63 3.81
N ASN A 47 20.91 17.23 3.38
CA ASN A 47 19.63 17.59 4.01
C ASN A 47 19.17 16.63 5.14
N ILE A 48 19.95 15.58 5.44
CA ILE A 48 19.61 14.60 6.50
C ILE A 48 19.69 15.22 7.92
N SER A 49 20.31 16.39 8.07
CA SER A 49 20.53 17.01 9.39
C SER A 49 19.35 17.80 9.98
N GLN A 50 18.29 18.11 9.21
CA GLN A 50 17.24 19.05 9.65
C GLN A 50 15.90 18.41 10.07
N PHE A 51 15.67 17.11 9.88
CA PHE A 51 14.36 16.46 10.12
C PHE A 51 14.35 15.41 11.26
N SER A 52 15.31 15.48 12.18
CA SER A 52 15.66 14.46 13.19
C SER A 52 14.63 14.17 14.31
N SER A 53 13.37 14.58 14.21
CA SER A 53 12.41 14.50 15.33
C SER A 53 11.43 13.31 15.29
N SER A 54 11.50 12.45 14.27
CA SER A 54 10.63 11.27 14.16
C SER A 54 11.41 9.97 14.38
N THR A 55 10.95 9.13 15.32
CA THR A 55 11.61 7.87 15.74
C THR A 55 11.88 6.89 14.60
N ALA A 56 11.07 6.90 13.53
CA ALA A 56 11.30 6.11 12.32
C ALA A 56 12.55 6.55 11.51
N PHE A 57 12.89 7.85 11.51
CA PHE A 57 14.04 8.40 10.80
C PHE A 57 15.37 8.09 11.52
N ILE A 58 15.35 8.00 12.86
CA ILE A 58 16.52 7.61 13.65
C ILE A 58 16.99 6.20 13.24
N SER A 59 16.05 5.28 13.00
CA SER A 59 16.34 3.92 12.52
C SER A 59 16.91 3.90 11.10
N LEU A 60 16.42 4.77 10.23
CA LEU A 60 16.85 4.89 8.84
C LEU A 60 18.28 5.47 8.75
N ASN A 61 18.56 6.54 9.48
CA ASN A 61 19.90 7.12 9.59
C ASN A 61 20.90 6.11 10.17
N ARG A 62 20.48 5.30 11.14
CA ARG A 62 21.33 4.23 11.70
C ARG A 62 21.62 3.12 10.69
N LEU A 63 20.66 2.76 9.85
CA LEU A 63 20.86 1.81 8.74
C LEU A 63 21.80 2.39 7.67
N ILE A 64 21.61 3.67 7.31
CA ILE A 64 22.49 4.39 6.39
C ILE A 64 23.92 4.51 6.96
N GLU A 65 24.07 4.80 8.25
CA GLU A 65 25.38 4.85 8.91
C GLU A 65 26.05 3.48 8.95
N ASN A 66 25.31 2.42 9.29
CA ASN A 66 25.82 1.06 9.25
C ASN A 66 26.27 0.68 7.83
N TYR A 67 25.50 1.07 6.81
CA TYR A 67 25.87 0.92 5.40
C TYR A 67 27.18 1.68 5.08
N ASN A 68 27.25 2.96 5.44
CA ASN A 68 28.45 3.79 5.21
C ASN A 68 29.69 3.20 5.89
N ARG A 69 29.53 2.59 7.07
CA ARG A 69 30.62 1.86 7.75
C ARG A 69 31.03 0.61 6.99
N THR A 70 30.10 -0.20 6.49
CA THR A 70 30.41 -1.41 5.70
C THR A 70 31.04 -1.08 4.34
N CYS A 71 30.59 -0.02 3.66
CA CYS A 71 31.08 0.37 2.34
C CYS A 71 32.48 1.00 2.35
N ARG A 72 32.94 1.57 3.48
CA ARG A 72 34.33 2.04 3.62
C ARG A 72 35.36 0.92 3.44
N HIS A 73 34.96 -0.35 3.61
CA HIS A 73 35.84 -1.51 3.38
C HIS A 73 35.76 -2.10 1.97
N GLN A 74 34.75 -1.76 1.17
CA GLN A 74 34.51 -2.40 -0.12
C GLN A 74 34.44 -1.35 -1.25
N ARG A 75 35.63 -1.01 -1.78
CA ARG A 75 35.77 -0.14 -2.95
C ARG A 75 35.20 -0.83 -4.21
N ARG A 76 34.35 -0.10 -4.94
CA ARG A 76 33.94 -0.26 -6.37
C ARG A 76 32.70 -1.11 -6.73
N SER A 77 31.55 -0.82 -6.14
CA SER A 77 30.28 -0.98 -6.88
C SER A 77 29.37 0.20 -6.56
N SER A 78 28.88 0.89 -7.59
CA SER A 78 27.83 1.92 -7.48
C SER A 78 26.52 1.24 -7.08
N LEU A 79 26.37 0.92 -5.80
CA LEU A 79 25.19 0.31 -5.22
C LEU A 79 24.06 1.34 -5.19
N LEU A 80 22.93 1.00 -5.80
CA LEU A 80 21.70 1.77 -5.71
C LEU A 80 20.95 1.36 -4.45
N ILE A 81 20.56 2.36 -3.64
CA ILE A 81 19.80 2.16 -2.41
C ILE A 81 18.37 2.60 -2.67
N TYR A 82 17.41 1.76 -2.30
CA TYR A 82 15.99 2.07 -2.41
C TYR A 82 15.33 2.09 -1.03
N ALA A 83 14.52 3.12 -0.77
CA ALA A 83 13.64 3.18 0.39
C ALA A 83 12.20 2.92 -0.03
N SER A 84 11.49 2.16 0.79
CA SER A 84 10.06 1.96 0.61
C SER A 84 9.26 3.23 0.88
N LYS A 85 8.28 3.51 0.02
CA LYS A 85 7.23 4.52 0.18
C LYS A 85 5.86 3.87 0.05
N THR A 86 4.84 4.55 0.56
CA THR A 86 3.46 4.08 0.45
C THR A 86 2.49 5.21 0.16
N ILE A 87 1.56 4.95 -0.75
CA ILE A 87 0.33 5.73 -0.91
C ILE A 87 -0.86 4.88 -0.47
N CYS A 88 -1.92 5.49 0.07
CA CYS A 88 -3.10 4.75 0.50
C CYS A 88 -4.40 5.49 0.18
N LEU A 89 -5.46 4.72 -0.03
CA LEU A 89 -6.83 5.20 -0.15
C LEU A 89 -7.66 4.61 0.97
N ILE A 90 -8.53 5.43 1.56
CA ILE A 90 -9.44 5.06 2.64
C ILE A 90 -10.85 5.47 2.25
N GLY A 91 -11.82 4.58 2.43
CA GLY A 91 -13.23 4.86 2.20
C GLY A 91 -14.14 4.14 3.19
N SER A 92 -15.42 4.50 3.18
CA SER A 92 -16.46 3.87 3.99
C SER A 92 -16.92 2.51 3.46
N GLN A 93 -16.53 2.16 2.22
CA GLN A 93 -16.96 0.94 1.52
C GLN A 93 -15.75 0.08 1.13
N ALA A 94 -15.92 -1.25 1.14
CA ALA A 94 -14.86 -2.24 0.99
C ALA A 94 -14.46 -2.54 -0.47
N HIS A 95 -14.28 -1.51 -1.30
CA HIS A 95 -13.98 -1.66 -2.73
C HIS A 95 -12.50 -1.91 -3.03
N TYR A 96 -11.99 -3.09 -2.67
CA TYR A 96 -10.58 -3.42 -2.80
C TYR A 96 -10.05 -3.25 -4.24
N SER A 97 -10.72 -3.86 -5.21
CA SER A 97 -10.29 -3.88 -6.61
C SER A 97 -10.24 -2.48 -7.22
N ILE A 98 -11.18 -1.61 -6.84
CA ILE A 98 -11.23 -0.21 -7.27
C ILE A 98 -10.07 0.58 -6.66
N PHE A 99 -9.88 0.49 -5.35
CA PHE A 99 -8.81 1.21 -4.66
C PHE A 99 -7.45 0.79 -5.19
N LYS A 100 -7.23 -0.52 -5.40
CA LYS A 100 -6.03 -1.05 -6.03
C LYS A 100 -5.79 -0.41 -7.40
N ARG A 101 -6.81 -0.39 -8.28
CA ARG A 101 -6.67 0.16 -9.64
C ARG A 101 -6.37 1.66 -9.63
N ILE A 102 -7.03 2.44 -8.77
CA ILE A 102 -6.74 3.87 -8.62
C ILE A 102 -5.30 4.08 -8.13
N LEU A 103 -4.85 3.33 -7.12
CA LEU A 103 -3.49 3.44 -6.60
C LEU A 103 -2.42 3.08 -7.64
N GLU A 104 -2.63 2.02 -8.43
CA GLU A 104 -1.72 1.64 -9.52
C GLU A 104 -1.61 2.74 -10.58
N LEU A 105 -2.71 3.42 -10.88
CA LEU A 105 -2.74 4.54 -11.81
C LEU A 105 -2.03 5.77 -11.23
N LEU A 106 -2.29 6.11 -9.96
CA LEU A 106 -1.59 7.17 -9.25
C LEU A 106 -0.08 6.93 -9.24
N TYR A 107 0.35 5.70 -8.95
CA TYR A 107 1.75 5.30 -8.95
C TYR A 107 2.39 5.46 -10.33
N ARG A 108 1.73 4.99 -11.40
CA ARG A 108 2.22 5.18 -12.78
C ARG A 108 2.39 6.66 -13.11
N MET A 109 1.44 7.50 -12.72
CA MET A 109 1.55 8.96 -12.93
C MET A 109 2.71 9.57 -12.15
N THR A 110 2.96 9.15 -10.91
CA THR A 110 4.07 9.70 -10.11
C THR A 110 5.44 9.38 -10.69
N ILE A 111 5.57 8.29 -11.44
CA ILE A 111 6.83 7.95 -12.14
C ILE A 111 7.01 8.79 -13.41
N GLU A 112 5.92 9.07 -14.13
CA GLU A 112 5.95 9.74 -15.43
C GLU A 112 6.01 11.28 -15.35
N HIS A 113 6.09 11.88 -14.14
CA HIS A 113 6.33 13.31 -13.83
C HIS A 113 5.34 14.36 -14.39
N ASP A 114 4.38 14.00 -15.23
CA ASP A 114 3.38 14.93 -15.76
C ASP A 114 2.07 14.86 -14.97
N LEU A 115 1.83 15.81 -14.04
CA LEU A 115 0.57 15.86 -13.29
C LEU A 115 -0.13 17.22 -13.38
N TYR A 116 -1.24 17.23 -14.12
CA TYR A 116 -2.42 18.03 -13.82
C TYR A 116 -3.46 17.06 -13.23
N ILE A 117 -3.79 17.21 -11.95
CA ILE A 117 -4.81 16.40 -11.26
C ILE A 117 -6.14 17.17 -11.33
N PRO A 118 -7.12 16.73 -12.13
CA PRO A 118 -8.46 17.28 -12.08
C PRO A 118 -9.27 16.57 -10.99
N SER A 119 -10.20 17.33 -10.41
CA SER A 119 -11.14 16.84 -9.42
C SER A 119 -11.99 15.68 -9.95
N PRO A 120 -12.25 14.64 -9.15
CA PRO A 120 -13.18 13.59 -9.53
C PRO A 120 -14.59 14.18 -9.73
N SER A 121 -15.23 13.87 -10.85
CA SER A 121 -16.66 14.15 -11.03
C SER A 121 -17.46 12.91 -10.60
N LEU A 122 -18.31 13.08 -9.60
CA LEU A 122 -19.18 12.02 -9.09
C LEU A 122 -20.39 11.89 -10.02
N SER A 123 -20.41 10.84 -10.84
CA SER A 123 -21.65 10.35 -11.46
C SER A 123 -22.11 9.15 -10.65
N HIS A 124 -23.41 9.05 -10.35
CA HIS A 124 -24.05 8.09 -9.44
C HIS A 124 -23.73 6.58 -9.64
N SER A 125 -22.95 6.21 -10.65
CA SER A 125 -22.56 4.83 -10.99
C SER A 125 -21.10 4.67 -11.38
N ALA A 126 -20.32 5.76 -11.46
CA ALA A 126 -18.94 5.70 -11.93
C ALA A 126 -18.08 6.84 -11.39
N PHE A 127 -16.92 6.48 -10.84
CA PHE A 127 -15.84 7.41 -10.56
C PHE A 127 -15.08 7.71 -11.84
N LYS A 128 -15.12 8.98 -12.27
CA LYS A 128 -14.36 9.45 -13.43
C LYS A 128 -13.18 10.29 -12.96
N PHE A 129 -11.98 9.86 -13.30
CA PHE A 129 -10.73 10.59 -13.09
C PHE A 129 -10.14 10.92 -14.45
N ASN A 130 -9.76 12.17 -14.69
CA ASN A 130 -8.93 12.49 -15.85
C ASN A 130 -7.46 12.53 -15.42
N VAL A 131 -6.59 12.00 -16.26
CA VAL A 131 -5.15 11.86 -16.05
C VAL A 131 -4.47 12.39 -17.31
N GLY A 132 -4.03 13.65 -17.27
CA GLY A 132 -3.68 14.39 -18.49
C GLY A 132 -4.84 14.36 -19.50
N GLU A 133 -4.57 13.84 -20.70
CA GLU A 133 -5.55 13.68 -21.79
C GLU A 133 -6.38 12.38 -21.70
N ARG A 134 -6.16 11.53 -20.69
CA ARG A 134 -6.84 10.21 -20.57
C ARG A 134 -7.93 10.24 -19.51
N GLN A 135 -9.13 9.78 -19.85
CA GLN A 135 -10.22 9.61 -18.88
C GLN A 135 -10.31 8.15 -18.40
N LEU A 136 -10.26 7.97 -17.09
CA LEU A 136 -10.41 6.69 -16.41
C LEU A 136 -11.77 6.65 -15.74
N THR A 137 -12.59 5.68 -16.14
CA THR A 137 -13.91 5.43 -15.54
C THR A 137 -13.83 4.16 -14.73
N VAL A 138 -14.06 4.26 -13.42
CA VAL A 138 -14.17 3.12 -12.52
C VAL A 138 -15.63 2.99 -12.09
N TRP A 139 -16.26 1.88 -12.47
CA TRP A 139 -17.63 1.60 -12.12
C TRP A 139 -17.75 1.34 -10.62
N GLN A 140 -18.68 2.03 -9.96
CA GLN A 140 -19.05 1.71 -8.60
C GLN A 140 -20.04 0.54 -8.65
N PRO A 141 -19.80 -0.58 -7.95
CA PRO A 141 -20.78 -1.65 -7.90
C PRO A 141 -22.06 -1.14 -7.20
N SER A 142 -23.23 -1.54 -7.71
CA SER A 142 -24.52 -1.21 -7.10
C SER A 142 -24.59 -1.87 -5.73
N ILE A 143 -24.89 -1.09 -4.70
CA ILE A 143 -25.04 -1.58 -3.34
C ILE A 143 -26.55 -1.68 -3.12
N HIS A 144 -27.13 -2.84 -3.42
CA HIS A 144 -28.45 -3.15 -2.89
C HIS A 144 -28.27 -3.75 -1.49
N ASP A 145 -29.09 -3.33 -0.54
CA ASP A 145 -29.03 -3.79 0.87
C ASP A 145 -29.21 -5.31 1.05
N ASN A 146 -29.64 -6.02 -0.01
CA ASN A 146 -29.82 -7.47 -0.02
C ASN A 146 -28.68 -8.24 -0.71
N ASP A 147 -27.70 -7.54 -1.28
CA ASP A 147 -26.57 -8.20 -1.92
C ASP A 147 -25.57 -8.67 -0.86
N LEU A 148 -25.06 -9.89 -1.04
CA LEU A 148 -23.95 -10.39 -0.23
C LEU A 148 -22.82 -9.35 -0.28
N PRO A 149 -22.19 -8.98 0.86
CA PRO A 149 -21.10 -8.01 0.85
C PRO A 149 -20.06 -8.44 -0.17
N LEU A 150 -19.87 -7.60 -1.19
CA LEU A 150 -18.96 -7.84 -2.31
C LEU A 150 -17.53 -7.92 -1.76
N LEU A 151 -17.12 -9.12 -1.42
CA LEU A 151 -15.72 -9.44 -1.24
C LEU A 151 -15.15 -9.46 -2.66
N ASP A 152 -14.57 -8.34 -3.09
CA ASP A 152 -13.97 -8.16 -4.41
C ASP A 152 -12.65 -8.96 -4.57
N PHE A 153 -12.53 -10.11 -3.89
CA PHE A 153 -11.42 -11.05 -3.97
C PHE A 153 -11.93 -12.50 -3.97
N ASN A 154 -11.16 -13.38 -4.61
CA ASN A 154 -11.54 -14.78 -4.75
C ASN A 154 -11.43 -15.52 -3.41
N LEU A 155 -12.57 -15.82 -2.78
CA LEU A 155 -12.62 -16.58 -1.53
C LEU A 155 -12.09 -18.01 -1.68
N LEU A 156 -12.12 -18.58 -2.89
CA LEU A 156 -11.60 -19.93 -3.12
C LEU A 156 -10.09 -19.99 -2.87
N ASP A 157 -9.34 -18.96 -3.27
CA ASP A 157 -7.90 -18.89 -3.02
C ASP A 157 -7.62 -18.85 -1.51
N PHE A 158 -8.37 -18.04 -0.77
CA PHE A 158 -8.28 -17.96 0.69
C PHE A 158 -8.59 -19.31 1.37
N PHE A 159 -9.67 -19.96 0.96
CA PHE A 159 -10.09 -21.25 1.50
C PHE A 159 -9.14 -22.40 1.13
N SER A 160 -8.53 -22.34 -0.06
CA SER A 160 -7.53 -23.32 -0.49
C SER A 160 -6.26 -23.27 0.37
N LEU A 161 -5.91 -22.09 0.89
CA LEU A 161 -4.71 -21.88 1.69
C LEU A 161 -4.91 -22.24 3.17
N LEU A 162 -6.11 -22.06 3.69
CA LEU A 162 -6.36 -22.05 5.14
C LEU A 162 -7.19 -23.23 5.68
N GLY A 163 -7.90 -23.95 4.81
CA GLY A 163 -8.87 -24.98 5.22
C GLY A 163 -10.15 -24.37 5.80
N VAL A 164 -11.28 -24.55 5.10
CA VAL A 164 -12.56 -23.89 5.44
C VAL A 164 -13.07 -24.28 6.83
N VAL A 165 -13.01 -25.57 7.15
CA VAL A 165 -13.68 -26.13 8.33
C VAL A 165 -13.05 -25.60 9.61
N ASP A 166 -11.73 -25.58 9.69
CA ASP A 166 -11.01 -25.18 10.89
C ASP A 166 -11.17 -23.68 11.16
N LEU A 167 -11.05 -22.85 10.12
CA LEU A 167 -11.25 -21.40 10.26
C LEU A 167 -12.69 -21.06 10.67
N VAL A 168 -13.68 -21.66 10.02
CA VAL A 168 -15.10 -21.44 10.36
C VAL A 168 -15.40 -21.92 11.78
N THR A 169 -14.86 -23.07 12.18
CA THR A 169 -15.02 -23.58 13.55
C THR A 169 -14.39 -22.65 14.57
N CYS A 170 -13.16 -22.19 14.33
CA CYS A 170 -12.50 -21.21 15.19
C CYS A 170 -13.31 -19.91 15.30
N ALA A 171 -13.87 -19.42 14.20
CA ALA A 171 -14.71 -18.22 14.18
C ALA A 171 -16.03 -18.40 14.94
N LEU A 172 -16.72 -19.54 14.77
CA LEU A 172 -17.97 -19.86 15.46
C LEU A 172 -17.78 -20.03 16.98
N LEU A 173 -16.61 -20.50 17.39
CA LEU A 173 -16.23 -20.61 18.80
C LEU A 173 -15.60 -19.32 19.36
N GLU A 174 -15.62 -18.22 18.61
CA GLU A 174 -15.08 -16.91 18.99
C GLU A 174 -13.61 -16.94 19.46
N HIS A 175 -12.80 -17.82 18.87
CA HIS A 175 -11.37 -17.88 19.20
C HIS A 175 -10.62 -16.64 18.72
N GLN A 176 -9.54 -16.29 19.43
CA GLN A 176 -8.56 -15.32 18.91
C GLN A 176 -7.74 -15.97 17.80
N ILE A 177 -7.94 -15.53 16.56
CA ILE A 177 -7.30 -16.09 15.36
C ILE A 177 -6.23 -15.11 14.86
N ILE A 178 -5.01 -15.59 14.65
CA ILE A 178 -3.93 -14.83 14.00
C ILE A 178 -3.56 -15.55 12.70
N LEU A 179 -3.66 -14.84 11.58
CA LEU A 179 -3.21 -15.33 10.27
C LEU A 179 -1.87 -14.70 9.92
N LYS A 180 -0.91 -15.53 9.50
CA LYS A 180 0.42 -15.09 9.07
C LYS A 180 0.68 -15.59 7.65
N SER A 181 1.01 -14.67 6.75
CA SER A 181 1.55 -14.97 5.42
C SER A 181 3.02 -14.53 5.38
N SER A 182 3.84 -15.29 4.65
CA SER A 182 5.21 -14.92 4.29
C SER A 182 5.26 -14.00 3.08
#